data_AF-A0A510UNM0-F1
#
_entry.id   AF-A0A510UNM0-F1
#
_cell.length_a   1.000
_cell.length_b   1.000
_cell.length_c   1.000
_cell.angle_alpha   90.00
_cell.angle_beta   90.00
_cell.angle_gamma   90.00
#
_symmetry.space_group_name_H-M   'P 1'
#
loop_
_entity.id
_entity.type
_entity.pdbx_description
1 polymer ?
#
loop_
_entity_poly.entity_id
_entity_poly.type
_entity_poly.pdbx_seq_one_letter_code
_entity_poly.pdbx_strand_id
1 'polypeptide(L)'
;MSSTQYLISDALWAKIEPLLPIHKTNHPLGTHRKRVDNRDAMNGIFFVLRTGCQWNALNATGICTSSSAHRRFQEWRDAGVFERFWQNGLIYEGVDWRSISMDGSQTKAPLAGSKKQVRTQQTERSKA
;
A
#
# COMPACT_ATOMS: atom_id res chain seq x y z
N MET A 1 -27.12 4.89 8.53
CA MET A 1 -26.74 4.78 7.11
C MET A 1 -25.27 4.38 7.07
N SER A 2 -24.99 3.15 6.62
CA SER A 2 -23.77 2.41 6.95
C SER A 2 -22.50 3.06 6.40
N SER A 3 -21.47 3.16 7.25
CA SER A 3 -20.21 3.85 7.00
C SER A 3 -19.35 3.13 5.95
N THR A 4 -19.67 3.36 4.67
CA THR A 4 -18.88 2.93 3.50
C THR A 4 -17.79 3.95 3.16
N GLN A 5 -17.55 4.94 4.03
CA GLN A 5 -16.69 6.09 3.75
C GLN A 5 -15.22 5.75 3.45
N TYR A 6 -14.80 4.53 3.79
CA TYR A 6 -13.43 4.06 3.61
C TYR A 6 -13.30 2.86 2.66
N LEU A 7 -14.38 2.48 1.97
CA LEU A 7 -14.36 1.44 0.96
C LEU A 7 -14.59 2.04 -0.43
N ILE A 8 -14.00 1.41 -1.44
CA ILE A 8 -14.15 1.81 -2.83
C ILE A 8 -15.52 1.33 -3.33
N SER A 9 -16.29 2.27 -3.88
CA SER A 9 -17.58 1.98 -4.50
C SER A 9 -17.42 1.04 -5.70
N ASP A 10 -18.44 0.23 -5.99
CA ASP A 10 -18.41 -0.68 -7.14
C ASP A 10 -18.16 0.06 -8.46
N ALA A 11 -18.74 1.25 -8.63
CA ALA A 11 -18.56 2.07 -9.82
C ALA A 11 -17.11 2.54 -10.00
N LEU A 12 -16.43 2.93 -8.92
CA LEU A 12 -15.02 3.30 -8.98
C LEU A 12 -14.13 2.06 -9.15
N TRP A 13 -14.48 0.96 -8.50
CA TRP A 13 -13.76 -0.32 -8.64
C TRP A 13 -13.77 -0.81 -10.09
N ALA A 14 -14.92 -0.74 -10.77
CA ALA A 14 -15.05 -1.13 -12.17
C ALA A 14 -14.13 -0.33 -13.12
N LYS A 15 -13.81 0.92 -12.77
CA LYS A 15 -12.83 1.72 -13.53
C LYS A 15 -11.38 1.40 -13.14
N ILE A 16 -11.12 1.01 -11.89
CA ILE A 16 -9.79 0.70 -11.34
C ILE A 16 -9.29 -0.67 -11.79
N GLU A 17 -10.13 -1.69 -11.67
CA GLU A 17 -9.76 -3.10 -11.87
C GLU A 17 -9.03 -3.37 -13.20
N PRO A 18 -9.47 -2.82 -14.35
CA PRO A 18 -8.79 -3.04 -15.63
C PRO A 18 -7.39 -2.45 -15.72
N LEU A 19 -7.06 -1.47 -14.88
CA LEU A 19 -5.75 -0.80 -14.87
C LEU A 19 -4.71 -1.53 -14.00
N LEU A 20 -5.14 -2.55 -13.25
CA LEU A 20 -4.26 -3.32 -12.40
C LEU A 20 -3.42 -4.32 -13.22
N PRO A 21 -2.13 -4.47 -12.93
CA PRO A 21 -1.30 -5.44 -13.62
C PRO A 21 -1.76 -6.86 -13.30
N ILE A 22 -1.85 -7.70 -14.35
CA ILE A 22 -2.15 -9.12 -14.20
C ILE A 22 -0.96 -9.80 -13.53
N HIS A 23 -1.18 -10.34 -12.33
CA HIS A 23 -0.16 -11.13 -11.65
C HIS A 23 -0.20 -12.58 -12.13
N LYS A 24 0.91 -13.03 -12.73
CA LYS A 24 1.10 -14.44 -13.08
C LYS A 24 1.78 -15.16 -11.92
N THR A 25 1.11 -16.15 -11.34
CA THR A 25 1.69 -17.03 -10.32
C THR A 25 2.57 -18.07 -11.02
N ASN A 26 3.89 -17.87 -11.01
CA ASN A 26 4.85 -18.77 -11.66
C ASN A 26 5.42 -19.83 -10.70
N HIS A 27 4.62 -20.39 -9.78
CA HIS A 27 5.13 -21.41 -8.86
C HIS A 27 4.82 -22.83 -9.38
N PRO A 28 5.84 -23.69 -9.58
CA PRO A 28 5.68 -24.98 -10.25
C PRO A 28 4.70 -25.94 -9.54
N LEU A 29 4.58 -25.85 -8.21
CA LEU A 29 3.77 -26.78 -7.42
C LEU A 29 2.40 -26.21 -7.01
N GLY A 30 2.11 -24.94 -7.31
CA GLY A 30 0.85 -24.30 -6.92
C GLY A 30 0.58 -24.19 -5.41
N THR A 31 1.49 -24.66 -4.55
CA THR A 31 1.30 -24.82 -3.10
C THR A 31 1.58 -23.56 -2.28
N HIS A 32 1.17 -22.39 -2.77
CA HIS A 32 1.24 -21.17 -1.98
C HIS A 32 -0.16 -20.68 -1.60
N ARG A 33 -0.23 -20.06 -0.41
CA ARG A 33 -1.44 -19.39 0.06
C ARG A 33 -1.90 -18.39 -1.00
N LYS A 34 -3.17 -18.48 -1.38
CA LYS A 34 -3.79 -17.56 -2.35
C LYS A 34 -3.52 -16.12 -1.92
N ARG A 35 -3.18 -15.27 -2.89
CA ARG A 35 -3.00 -13.84 -2.65
C ARG A 35 -4.33 -13.24 -2.17
N VAL A 36 -4.24 -12.21 -1.33
CA VAL A 36 -5.40 -11.36 -0.99
C VAL A 36 -6.02 -10.83 -2.27
N ASP A 37 -7.35 -10.77 -2.31
CA ASP A 37 -8.10 -10.22 -3.42
C ASP A 37 -7.64 -8.79 -3.77
N ASN A 38 -7.68 -8.43 -5.06
CA ASN A 38 -7.25 -7.11 -5.49
C ASN A 38 -8.11 -6.00 -4.89
N ARG A 39 -9.42 -6.23 -4.73
CA ARG A 39 -10.34 -5.26 -4.16
C ARG A 39 -10.08 -5.04 -2.69
N ASP A 40 -9.87 -6.11 -1.92
CA ASP A 40 -9.56 -6.01 -0.49
C ASP A 40 -8.22 -5.33 -0.25
N ALA A 41 -7.20 -5.64 -1.06
CA ALA A 41 -5.92 -4.96 -0.99
C ALA A 41 -6.07 -3.46 -1.31
N MET A 42 -6.84 -3.10 -2.34
CA MET A 42 -7.07 -1.69 -2.67
C MET A 42 -7.89 -0.96 -1.60
N ASN A 43 -8.93 -1.58 -1.04
CA ASN A 43 -9.69 -1.04 0.09
C ASN A 43 -8.77 -0.79 1.29
N GLY A 44 -7.89 -1.73 1.61
CA GLY A 44 -6.93 -1.58 2.70
C GLY A 44 -5.93 -0.45 2.47
N ILE A 45 -5.42 -0.32 1.24
CA ILE A 45 -4.55 0.81 0.86
C ILE A 45 -5.31 2.13 0.97
N PHE A 46 -6.52 2.21 0.41
CA PHE A 46 -7.35 3.42 0.44
C PHE A 46 -7.68 3.84 1.87
N PHE A 47 -8.01 2.90 2.75
CA PHE A 47 -8.22 3.16 4.17
C PHE A 47 -6.99 3.81 4.83
N VAL A 48 -5.80 3.24 4.63
CA VAL A 48 -4.54 3.78 5.20
C VAL A 48 -4.25 5.17 4.65
N LEU A 49 -4.38 5.38 3.33
CA LEU A 49 -4.11 6.67 2.71
C LEU A 49 -5.13 7.75 3.13
N ARG A 50 -6.40 7.38 3.31
CA ARG A 50 -7.46 8.31 3.71
C ARG A 50 -7.36 8.72 5.17
N THR A 51 -6.96 7.80 6.04
CA THR A 51 -6.89 8.03 7.50
C THR A 51 -5.51 8.50 7.98
N GLY A 52 -4.46 8.24 7.21
CA GLY A 52 -3.07 8.49 7.63
C GLY A 52 -2.59 7.59 8.75
N CYS A 53 -3.30 6.49 9.06
CA CYS A 53 -2.93 5.60 10.14
C CYS A 53 -1.68 4.77 9.80
N GLN A 54 -1.04 4.21 10.82
CA GLN A 54 0.07 3.28 10.61
C GLN A 54 -0.42 2.02 9.90
N TRP A 55 0.38 1.46 8.98
CA TRP A 55 0.02 0.23 8.26
C TRP A 55 -0.44 -0.90 9.17
N ASN A 56 0.20 -1.10 10.34
CA ASN A 56 -0.19 -2.16 11.27
C ASN A 56 -1.57 -1.96 11.90
N ALA A 57 -2.06 -0.73 11.98
CA ALA A 57 -3.42 -0.43 12.45
C ALA A 57 -4.48 -0.97 11.47
N LEU A 58 -4.14 -1.17 10.19
CA LEU A 58 -5.04 -1.80 9.21
C LEU A 58 -5.51 -3.18 9.65
N ASN A 59 -4.68 -3.94 10.39
CA ASN A 59 -5.04 -5.29 10.84
C ASN A 59 -6.31 -5.31 11.71
N ALA A 60 -6.59 -4.23 12.44
CA ALA A 60 -7.80 -4.11 13.27
C ALA A 60 -9.09 -3.97 12.44
N THR A 61 -8.99 -3.58 11.16
CA THR A 61 -10.16 -3.39 10.28
C THR A 61 -10.73 -4.70 9.74
N GLY A 62 -9.95 -5.77 9.74
CA GLY A 62 -10.33 -7.05 9.13
C GLY A 62 -10.40 -7.07 7.59
N ILE A 63 -10.13 -5.94 6.90
CA ILE A 63 -10.17 -5.87 5.42
C ILE A 63 -9.11 -6.80 4.83
N CYS A 64 -7.85 -6.60 5.21
CA CYS A 64 -6.75 -7.51 4.91
C CYS A 64 -5.58 -7.27 5.87
N THR A 65 -4.58 -8.15 5.84
CA THR A 65 -3.37 -7.98 6.65
C THR A 65 -2.53 -6.80 6.16
N SER A 66 -1.94 -6.04 7.08
CA SER A 66 -1.07 -4.89 6.81
C SER A 66 0.08 -5.21 5.84
N SER A 67 0.72 -6.37 6.01
CA SER A 67 1.80 -6.84 5.15
C SER A 67 1.36 -7.07 3.70
N SER A 68 0.17 -7.66 3.50
CA SER A 68 -0.38 -7.89 2.17
C SER A 68 -0.75 -6.58 1.47
N ALA A 69 -1.39 -5.64 2.18
CA ALA A 69 -1.73 -4.32 1.64
C ALA A 69 -0.47 -3.53 1.27
N HIS A 70 0.52 -3.49 2.17
CA HIS A 70 1.76 -2.76 1.93
C HIS A 70 2.58 -3.35 0.77
N ARG A 71 2.68 -4.68 0.70
CA ARG A 71 3.32 -5.34 -0.45
C ARG A 71 2.61 -4.99 -1.76
N ARG A 72 1.27 -5.00 -1.76
CA ARG A 72 0.49 -4.64 -2.96
C ARG A 72 0.69 -3.18 -3.35
N PHE A 73 0.74 -2.28 -2.37
CA PHE A 73 1.03 -0.87 -2.59
C PHE A 73 2.38 -0.68 -3.29
N GLN A 74 3.44 -1.35 -2.83
CA GLN A 74 4.75 -1.28 -3.46
C GLN A 74 4.73 -1.82 -4.89
N GLU A 75 4.18 -3.02 -5.10
CA GLU A 75 4.06 -3.63 -6.43
C GLU A 75 3.32 -2.72 -7.42
N TRP A 76 2.21 -2.11 -6.99
CA TRP A 76 1.40 -1.23 -7.84
C TRP A 76 2.01 0.14 -8.05
N ARG A 77 2.72 0.69 -7.06
CA ARG A 77 3.50 1.91 -7.22
C ARG A 77 4.59 1.70 -8.27
N ASP A 78 5.35 0.62 -8.16
CA ASP A 78 6.47 0.33 -9.05
C ASP A 78 5.97 -0.03 -10.47
N ALA A 79 4.74 -0.55 -10.59
CA ALA A 79 4.06 -0.78 -11.89
C ALA A 79 3.34 0.47 -12.46
N GLY A 80 3.41 1.62 -11.79
CA GLY A 80 2.80 2.89 -12.23
C GLY A 80 1.27 2.91 -12.17
N VAL A 81 0.64 2.05 -11.35
CA VAL A 81 -0.84 1.95 -11.25
C VAL A 81 -1.45 3.28 -10.81
N PHE A 82 -0.89 3.91 -9.78
CA PHE A 82 -1.42 5.17 -9.26
C PHE A 82 -1.29 6.33 -10.25
N GLU A 83 -0.23 6.32 -11.07
CA GLU A 83 -0.06 7.28 -12.16
C GLU A 83 -1.15 7.08 -13.23
N ARG A 84 -1.47 5.82 -13.59
CA ARG A 84 -2.58 5.53 -14.51
C ARG A 84 -3.92 6.02 -13.95
N PHE A 85 -4.16 5.88 -12.65
CA PHE A 85 -5.37 6.43 -12.02
C PHE A 85 -5.46 7.94 -12.19
N TRP A 86 -4.32 8.62 -12.00
CA TRP A 86 -4.20 10.06 -12.17
C TRP A 86 -4.51 10.48 -13.61
N GLN A 87 -3.88 9.83 -14.60
CA GLN A 87 -4.07 10.11 -16.03
C GLN A 87 -5.50 9.84 -16.51
N ASN A 88 -6.17 8.82 -15.96
CA ASN A 88 -7.54 8.45 -16.36
C ASN A 88 -8.63 9.31 -15.69
N GLY A 89 -8.27 10.35 -14.93
CA GLY A 89 -9.28 11.22 -14.36
C GLY A 89 -10.10 10.55 -13.23
N LEU A 90 -9.68 9.39 -12.70
CA LEU A 90 -10.53 8.55 -11.83
C LEU A 90 -10.91 9.21 -10.49
N ILE A 91 -10.23 10.29 -10.14
CA ILE A 91 -10.40 11.06 -8.89
C ILE A 91 -10.86 12.51 -9.19
N TYR A 92 -11.20 12.83 -10.45
CA TYR A 92 -11.21 14.21 -10.96
C TYR A 92 -12.57 14.75 -11.44
N GLU A 93 -13.68 14.05 -11.19
CA GLU A 93 -14.99 14.59 -11.53
C GLU A 93 -15.33 15.79 -10.63
N GLY A 94 -15.33 17.00 -11.20
CA GLY A 94 -15.79 18.22 -10.54
C GLY A 94 -14.74 19.08 -9.81
N VAL A 95 -13.44 18.82 -10.00
CA VAL A 95 -12.38 19.61 -9.36
C VAL A 95 -12.09 20.90 -10.14
N ASP A 96 -12.22 22.06 -9.49
CA ASP A 96 -11.72 23.33 -10.04
C ASP A 96 -10.19 23.39 -9.91
N TRP A 97 -9.48 23.20 -11.02
CA TRP A 97 -8.02 23.21 -11.08
C TRP A 97 -7.38 24.52 -10.63
N ARG A 98 -8.11 25.63 -10.68
CA ARG A 98 -7.62 26.94 -10.18
C ARG A 98 -7.56 27.00 -8.66
N SER A 99 -8.25 26.08 -7.98
CA SER A 99 -8.37 26.03 -6.52
C SER A 99 -7.37 25.06 -5.85
N ILE A 100 -6.58 24.31 -6.63
CA ILE A 100 -5.61 23.34 -6.08
C ILE A 100 -4.24 24.02 -5.94
N SER A 101 -3.78 24.17 -4.69
CA SER A 101 -2.38 24.46 -4.38
C SER A 101 -1.65 23.19 -3.97
N MET A 102 -0.47 22.94 -4.53
CA MET A 102 0.42 21.87 -4.07
C MET A 102 1.18 22.33 -2.82
N ASP A 103 0.94 21.70 -1.67
CA ASP A 103 1.76 21.89 -0.47
C ASP A 103 2.76 20.74 -0.33
N GLY A 104 3.96 21.04 0.19
CA GLY A 104 5.06 20.09 0.29
C GLY A 104 5.82 20.27 1.59
N SER A 105 6.05 19.18 2.31
CA SER A 105 6.90 19.16 3.50
C SER A 105 8.25 18.55 3.16
N GLN A 106 9.33 19.32 3.33
CA GLN A 106 10.70 18.81 3.24
C GLN A 106 11.17 18.44 4.64
N THR A 107 11.45 17.16 4.87
CA THR A 107 12.13 16.72 6.09
C THR A 107 13.65 16.77 5.86
N LYS A 108 14.42 17.06 6.91
CA LYS A 108 15.89 17.00 6.81
C LYS A 108 16.30 15.58 6.40
N ALA A 109 17.22 15.48 5.45
CA ALA A 109 17.88 14.22 5.14
C ALA A 109 18.42 13.60 6.45
N PRO A 110 18.24 12.28 6.68
CA PRO A 110 18.89 11.61 7.80
C PRO A 110 20.38 11.94 7.75
N LEU A 111 20.95 12.39 8.88
CA LEU A 111 22.39 12.60 8.97
C LEU A 111 23.09 11.36 8.40
N ALA A 112 24.02 11.56 7.47
CA ALA A 112 24.90 10.53 6.95
C ALA A 112 25.82 10.05 8.07
N GLY A 113 25.27 9.26 9.00
CA GLY A 113 25.99 8.60 10.06
C GLY A 113 26.63 7.35 9.50
N SER A 114 27.95 7.35 9.38
CA SER A 114 28.73 6.14 9.20
C SER A 114 28.29 5.09 10.23
N LYS A 115 27.80 3.94 9.79
CA LYS A 115 27.50 2.80 10.67
C LYS A 115 28.78 2.42 11.41
N LYS A 116 28.89 2.71 12.71
CA LYS A 116 29.79 1.96 13.58
C LYS A 116 29.19 0.56 13.69
N GLN A 117 29.75 -0.38 12.93
CA GLN A 117 29.55 -1.80 13.17
C GLN A 117 30.17 -2.13 14.54
N VAL A 118 29.37 -2.04 15.61
CA VAL A 118 29.73 -2.73 16.85
C VAL A 118 29.37 -4.19 16.61
N ARG A 119 30.40 -5.00 16.36
CA ARG A 119 30.31 -6.46 16.31
C ARG A 119 29.93 -6.93 17.71
N THR A 120 28.67 -7.28 17.92
CA THR A 120 28.24 -8.00 19.12
C THR A 120 28.97 -9.34 19.14
N GLN A 121 29.87 -9.52 20.11
CA GLN A 121 30.47 -10.83 20.34
C GLN A 121 29.37 -11.79 20.80
N GLN A 122 29.31 -12.94 20.13
CA GLN A 122 28.40 -14.02 20.44
C GLN A 122 28.90 -14.66 21.74
N THR A 123 28.21 -14.46 22.86
CA THR A 123 28.52 -15.17 24.10
C THR A 123 28.20 -16.65 23.89
N GLU A 124 29.20 -17.51 24.03
CA GLU A 124 29.05 -18.96 23.95
C GLU A 124 28.00 -19.44 24.95
N ARG A 125 27.12 -20.32 24.47
CA ARG A 125 26.04 -20.92 25.24
C ARG A 125 26.64 -22.04 26.07
N SER A 126 26.85 -21.81 27.36
CA SER A 126 27.31 -22.82 28.32
C SER A 126 26.31 -23.97 28.37
N LYS A 127 26.78 -25.17 28.00
CA LYS A 127 26.09 -26.44 28.23
C LYS A 127 26.26 -26.80 29.71
N ALA A 128 25.14 -27.02 30.41
CA ALA A 128 25.06 -27.78 31.65
C ALA A 128 24.02 -28.88 31.42
#